data_AF-A0A7G5LLH1-F1
#
_entry.id   AF-A0A7G5LLH1-F1
#
_cell.length_a   1.000
_cell.length_b   1.000
_cell.length_c   1.000
_cell.angle_alpha   90.00
_cell.angle_beta   90.00
_cell.angle_gamma   90.00
#
_symmetry.space_group_name_H-M   'P 1'
#
loop_
_entity.id
_entity.type
_entity.pdbx_description
1 polymer ?
#
loop_
_entity_poly.entity_id
_entity_poly.type
_entity_poly.pdbx_seq_one_letter_code
_entity_poly.pdbx_strand_id
1 'polypeptide(L)'
;MRKIFLACPYSHADRVVVEHRFQLCNSVAAKIARSGSVVFSQVSMSHPINAYLGDLDKASIGKLWAPIDAVFMDAMTEIIVIDEPGWKESSGVQREIEIFKNRGLPANLWSEVSHEFGD
;
A
#
# COMPACT_ATOMS: atom_id res chain seq x y z
N MET A 1 -8.09 15.76 9.28
CA MET A 1 -7.39 15.27 8.07
C MET A 1 -6.96 13.84 8.33
N ARG A 2 -7.39 12.89 7.51
CA ARG A 2 -7.02 11.47 7.64
C ARG A 2 -5.53 11.27 7.28
N LYS A 3 -4.86 10.31 7.93
CA LYS A 3 -3.48 9.91 7.64
C LYS A 3 -3.45 8.43 7.29
N ILE A 4 -3.41 8.15 5.99
CA ILE A 4 -3.67 6.84 5.44
C ILE A 4 -2.38 6.20 4.95
N PHE A 5 -2.11 4.98 5.43
CA PHE A 5 -1.18 4.07 4.76
C PHE A 5 -1.98 3.30 3.69
N LEU A 6 -1.63 3.46 2.42
CA LEU A 6 -2.28 2.77 1.30
C LEU A 6 -1.44 1.55 0.90
N ALA A 7 -2.00 0.37 1.14
CA ALA A 7 -1.39 -0.92 0.84
C ALA A 7 -2.06 -1.58 -0.37
N CYS A 8 -1.30 -2.39 -1.11
CA CYS A 8 -1.79 -3.16 -2.25
C CYS A 8 -0.92 -4.41 -2.42
N PRO A 9 -1.48 -5.58 -2.80
CA PRO A 9 -0.65 -6.71 -3.21
C PRO A 9 0.24 -6.30 -4.39
N TYR A 10 1.56 -6.40 -4.22
CA TYR A 10 2.50 -5.95 -5.24
C TYR A 10 3.05 -7.09 -6.09
N SER A 11 3.74 -8.04 -5.45
CA SER A 11 4.50 -9.08 -6.14
C SER A 11 3.61 -10.00 -6.98
N HIS A 12 4.02 -10.25 -8.23
CA HIS A 12 3.43 -11.22 -9.13
C HIS A 12 4.49 -11.78 -10.09
N ALA A 13 4.22 -12.94 -10.71
CA ALA A 13 5.11 -13.51 -11.74
C ALA A 13 5.00 -12.75 -13.07
N ASP A 14 3.78 -12.34 -13.42
CA ASP A 14 3.49 -11.50 -14.58
C ASP A 14 3.74 -10.01 -14.28
N ARG A 15 4.59 -9.37 -15.09
CA ARG A 15 4.92 -7.94 -15.00
C ARG A 15 3.74 -7.04 -15.34
N VAL A 16 2.82 -7.48 -16.20
CA VAL A 16 1.61 -6.71 -16.55
C VAL A 16 0.73 -6.52 -15.32
N VAL A 17 0.61 -7.56 -14.49
CA VAL A 17 -0.13 -7.50 -13.23
C VAL A 17 0.53 -6.54 -12.23
N VAL A 18 1.87 -6.57 -12.14
CA VAL A 18 2.62 -5.64 -11.27
C VAL A 18 2.39 -4.18 -11.70
N GLU A 19 2.51 -3.90 -13.00
CA GLU A 19 2.28 -2.56 -13.55
C GLU A 19 0.83 -2.09 -13.33
N HIS A 20 -0.15 -2.97 -13.58
CA HIS A 20 -1.56 -2.66 -13.33
C HIS A 20 -1.82 -2.26 -11.88
N ARG A 21 -1.30 -3.03 -10.91
CA ARG A 21 -1.41 -2.73 -9.47
C ARG A 21 -0.73 -1.41 -9.12
N PHE A 22 0.42 -1.11 -9.70
CA PHE A 22 1.09 0.18 -9.53
C PHE A 22 0.23 1.35 -10.03
N GLN A 23 -0.33 1.25 -11.24
CA GLN A 23 -1.21 2.29 -11.78
C GLN A 23 -2.49 2.45 -10.96
N LEU A 24 -3.06 1.35 -10.47
CA LEU A 24 -4.21 1.39 -9.58
C LEU A 24 -3.89 2.08 -8.25
N CYS A 25 -2.73 1.79 -7.64
CA CYS A 25 -2.26 2.51 -6.44
C CYS A 25 -2.15 4.00 -6.69
N ASN A 26 -1.61 4.42 -7.84
CA ASN A 26 -1.49 5.83 -8.20
C ASN A 26 -2.87 6.49 -8.35
N SER A 27 -3.82 5.80 -8.99
CA SER A 27 -5.19 6.28 -9.17
C SER A 27 -5.91 6.48 -7.83
N VAL A 28 -5.85 5.48 -6.95
CA VAL A 28 -6.46 5.53 -5.61
C VAL A 28 -5.79 6.59 -4.75
N ALA A 29 -4.45 6.66 -4.73
CA ALA A 29 -3.71 7.68 -4.00
C ALA A 29 -4.09 9.10 -4.47
N ALA A 30 -4.27 9.31 -5.78
CA ALA A 30 -4.72 10.59 -6.32
C ALA A 30 -6.13 10.96 -5.84
N LYS A 31 -7.06 9.99 -5.76
CA LYS A 31 -8.42 10.23 -5.21
C LYS A 31 -8.35 10.62 -3.73
N ILE A 32 -7.59 9.87 -2.93
CA ILE A 32 -7.39 10.18 -1.51
C ILE A 32 -6.76 11.56 -1.33
N ALA A 33 -5.73 11.90 -2.10
CA ALA A 33 -5.08 13.21 -2.03
C ALA A 33 -6.04 14.35 -2.38
N ARG A 34 -6.88 14.18 -3.42
CA ARG A 34 -7.90 15.16 -3.82
C ARG A 34 -8.96 15.41 -2.74
N SER A 35 -9.26 14.41 -1.90
CA SER A 35 -10.16 14.58 -0.75
C SER A 35 -9.60 15.49 0.35
N GLY A 36 -8.32 15.88 0.26
CA GLY A 36 -7.63 16.63 1.31
C GLY A 36 -7.08 15.76 2.45
N SER A 37 -7.01 14.44 2.25
CA SER A 37 -6.40 13.49 3.19
C SER A 37 -4.90 13.30 2.90
N VAL A 38 -4.12 12.97 3.93
CA VAL A 38 -2.72 12.55 3.74
C VAL A 38 -2.70 11.07 3.35
N VAL A 39 -1.92 10.75 2.32
CA VAL A 39 -1.72 9.37 1.88
C VAL A 39 -0.25 9.07 1.72
N PHE A 40 0.19 7.96 2.32
CA PHE A 40 1.42 7.29 1.95
C PHE A 40 1.06 6.06 1.10
N SER A 41 1.31 6.13 -0.21
CA SER A 41 1.08 5.02 -1.13
C SER A 41 2.36 4.23 -1.33
N GLN A 42 2.45 3.10 -0.63
CA GLN A 42 3.68 2.31 -0.55
C GLN A 42 4.15 1.87 -1.94
N VAL A 43 3.25 1.31 -2.75
CA VAL A 43 3.57 0.82 -4.09
C VAL A 43 3.89 1.97 -5.04
N SER A 44 3.17 3.09 -4.94
CA SER A 44 3.45 4.27 -5.77
C SER A 44 4.87 4.80 -5.57
N MET A 45 5.38 4.76 -4.34
CA MET A 45 6.73 5.18 -4.03
C MET A 45 7.76 4.09 -4.34
N SER A 46 7.51 2.85 -3.91
CA SER A 46 8.50 1.78 -3.99
C SER A 46 8.70 1.25 -5.42
N HIS A 47 7.64 1.16 -6.24
CA HIS A 47 7.71 0.62 -7.59
C HIS A 47 8.75 1.30 -8.50
N PRO A 48 8.74 2.64 -8.69
CA PRO A 48 9.76 3.30 -9.52
C PRO A 48 11.16 3.21 -8.91
N ILE A 49 11.29 3.20 -7.58
CA ILE A 49 12.60 3.06 -6.91
C ILE A 49 13.16 1.65 -7.10
N ASN A 50 12.32 0.62 -7.03
CA ASN A 50 12.70 -0.78 -7.24
C ASN A 50 13.31 -1.02 -8.63
N ALA A 51 12.98 -0.19 -9.63
CA ALA A 51 13.60 -0.27 -10.96
C ALA A 51 15.10 0.06 -10.95
N TYR A 52 15.60 0.72 -9.90
CA TYR A 52 17.00 1.05 -9.71
C TYR A 52 17.73 0.11 -8.73
N LEU A 53 17.05 -0.92 -8.22
CA LEU A 53 17.59 -1.92 -7.29
C LEU A 53 17.79 -3.28 -7.98
N GLY A 54 18.14 -3.28 -9.27
CA GLY A 54 18.25 -4.49 -10.09
C GLY A 54 19.37 -5.44 -9.69
N ASP A 55 20.29 -4.98 -8.84
CA ASP A 55 21.36 -5.75 -8.20
C ASP A 55 20.88 -6.59 -7.00
N LEU A 56 19.66 -6.35 -6.52
CA LEU A 56 19.08 -7.03 -5.36
C LEU A 56 17.98 -8.02 -5.78
N ASP A 57 17.91 -9.15 -5.06
CA ASP A 57 16.78 -10.07 -5.19
C ASP A 57 15.51 -9.54 -4.48
N LYS A 58 14.35 -10.14 -4.78
CA LYS A 58 13.06 -9.72 -4.21
C LYS A 58 13.04 -9.78 -2.68
N ALA A 59 13.74 -10.74 -2.08
CA ALA A 59 13.77 -10.91 -0.62
C ALA A 59 14.58 -9.78 0.04
N SER A 60 15.67 -9.36 -0.58
CA SER A 60 16.55 -8.28 -0.14
C SER A 60 15.86 -6.92 -0.30
N ILE A 61 15.15 -6.71 -1.40
CA ILE A 61 14.28 -5.53 -1.59
C ILE A 61 13.21 -5.48 -0.49
N GLY A 62 12.55 -6.60 -0.19
CA GLY A 62 11.54 -6.66 0.89
C GLY A 62 12.12 -6.35 2.27
N LYS A 63 13.34 -6.81 2.58
CA LYS A 63 14.04 -6.48 3.83
C LYS A 63 14.42 -5.01 3.92
N LEU A 64 14.76 -4.38 2.79
CA LEU A 64 15.10 -2.96 2.71
C LEU A 64 13.88 -2.08 2.98
N TRP A 65 12.72 -2.43 2.41
CA TRP A 65 11.48 -1.66 2.60
C TRP A 65 10.86 -1.84 3.98
N ALA A 66 10.98 -3.01 4.61
CA ALA A 66 10.33 -3.30 5.89
C ALA A 66 10.53 -2.23 6.99
N PRO A 67 11.75 -1.75 7.32
CA PRO A 67 11.93 -0.69 8.32
C PRO A 67 11.43 0.68 7.83
N ILE A 68 11.44 0.95 6.52
CA ILE A 68 10.92 2.20 5.93
C ILE A 68 9.39 2.23 6.08
N ASP A 69 8.73 1.15 5.67
CA ASP A 69 7.28 1.00 5.77
C ASP A 69 6.83 1.10 7.24
N ALA A 70 7.59 0.54 8.17
CA ALA A 70 7.31 0.65 9.60
C ALA A 70 7.26 2.11 10.11
N VAL A 71 8.18 2.97 9.66
CA VAL A 71 8.17 4.40 10.02
C VAL A 71 6.91 5.09 9.52
N PHE A 72 6.51 4.82 8.27
CA PHE A 72 5.29 5.39 7.73
C PHE A 72 4.05 4.85 8.42
N MET A 73 3.96 3.53 8.63
CA MET A 73 2.86 2.92 9.37
C MET A 73 2.70 3.53 10.76
N ASP A 74 3.79 3.76 11.50
CA ASP A 74 3.74 4.39 12.82
C ASP A 74 3.17 5.82 12.77
N ALA A 75 3.54 6.60 11.74
CA ALA A 75 3.06 7.97 11.54
C ALA A 75 1.60 8.09 11.05
N MET A 76 1.03 7.01 10.52
CA MET A 76 -0.36 6.97 10.00
C MET A 76 -1.36 6.56 11.07
N THR A 77 -2.61 6.96 10.87
CA THR A 77 -3.74 6.71 11.79
C THR A 77 -4.69 5.62 11.30
N GLU A 78 -4.54 5.18 10.06
CA GLU A 78 -5.33 4.09 9.47
C GLU A 78 -4.58 3.46 8.29
N ILE A 79 -4.99 2.24 7.94
CA ILE A 79 -4.59 1.56 6.71
C ILE A 79 -5.79 1.34 5.81
N ILE A 80 -5.60 1.59 4.52
CA ILE A 80 -6.54 1.22 3.47
C ILE A 80 -5.83 0.24 2.54
N VAL A 81 -6.47 -0.89 2.31
CA VAL A 81 -5.95 -1.95 1.43
C VAL A 81 -6.74 -1.94 0.13
N ILE A 82 -6.04 -1.80 -0.99
CA ILE A 82 -6.63 -2.03 -2.31
C ILE A 82 -6.85 -3.53 -2.47
N ASP A 83 -8.12 -3.95 -2.46
CA ASP A 83 -8.57 -5.33 -2.42
C ASP A 83 -8.57 -6.05 -3.78
N GLU A 84 -7.51 -5.81 -4.58
CA GLU A 84 -7.23 -6.54 -5.82
C GLU A 84 -6.98 -8.04 -5.58
N PRO A 85 -7.29 -8.92 -6.56
CA PRO A 85 -7.01 -10.35 -6.44
C PRO A 85 -5.56 -10.61 -6.00
N GLY A 86 -5.40 -11.44 -4.97
CA GLY A 86 -4.10 -11.70 -4.34
C GLY A 86 -3.85 -10.96 -3.02
N TRP A 87 -4.73 -10.04 -2.59
CA TRP A 87 -4.52 -9.29 -1.35
C TRP A 87 -4.60 -10.16 -0.08
N LYS A 88 -5.44 -11.20 -0.09
CA LYS A 88 -5.59 -12.13 1.04
C LYS A 88 -4.37 -13.03 1.21
N GLU A 89 -3.73 -13.37 0.11
CA GLU A 89 -2.55 -14.23 0.02
C GLU A 89 -1.25 -13.45 0.27
N SER A 90 -1.30 -12.12 0.16
CA SER A 90 -0.15 -11.24 0.38
C SER A 90 0.23 -11.18 1.86
N SER A 91 1.27 -11.92 2.25
CA SER A 91 1.79 -11.92 3.62
C SER A 91 2.22 -10.53 4.10
N GLY A 92 2.71 -9.67 3.19
CA GLY A 92 3.02 -8.27 3.49
C GLY A 92 1.79 -7.49 3.92
N VAL A 93 0.73 -7.53 3.09
CA VAL A 93 -0.54 -6.84 3.35
C VAL A 93 -1.20 -7.36 4.63
N GLN A 94 -1.24 -8.68 4.84
CA GLN A 94 -1.82 -9.25 6.06
C GLN A 94 -1.08 -8.80 7.32
N ARG A 95 0.26 -8.78 7.29
CA ARG A 95 1.07 -8.27 8.39
C ARG A 95 0.80 -6.78 8.66
N GLU A 96 0.68 -5.96 7.61
CA GLU A 96 0.38 -4.54 7.74
C GLU A 96 -1.01 -4.33 8.38
N ILE A 97 -2.04 -5.05 7.91
CA ILE A 97 -3.38 -5.05 8.53
C ILE A 97 -3.31 -5.37 10.03
N GLU A 98 -2.59 -6.44 10.40
CA GLU A 98 -2.47 -6.84 11.80
C GLU A 98 -1.71 -5.81 12.64
N ILE A 99 -0.73 -5.09 12.09
CA ILE A 99 -0.06 -3.98 12.80
C ILE A 99 -1.06 -2.89 13.17
N PHE A 100 -1.95 -2.47 12.25
CA PHE A 100 -2.94 -1.45 12.55
C PHE A 100 -4.01 -1.95 13.53
N LYS A 101 -4.51 -3.19 13.35
CA LYS A 101 -5.46 -3.79 14.30
C LYS A 101 -4.90 -3.90 15.72
N ASN A 102 -3.65 -4.34 15.88
CA ASN A 102 -3.00 -4.45 17.18
C ASN A 102 -2.80 -3.09 17.87
N ARG A 103 -2.76 -2.00 17.09
CA ARG A 103 -2.73 -0.62 17.59
C ARG A 103 -4.12 -0.04 17.86
N GLY A 104 -5.19 -0.81 17.60
CA GLY A 104 -6.58 -0.32 17.70
C GLY A 104 -6.93 0.72 16.63
N LEU A 105 -6.19 0.74 15.51
CA LEU A 105 -6.41 1.67 14.41
C LEU A 105 -7.25 1.04 13.28
N PRO A 106 -8.02 1.83 12.51
CA PRO A 106 -8.82 1.33 11.41
C PRO A 106 -7.99 0.64 10.33
N ALA A 107 -8.51 -0.48 9.83
CA ALA A 107 -7.98 -1.23 8.70
C ALA A 107 -9.13 -1.62 7.77
N ASN A 108 -9.28 -0.87 6.67
CA ASN A 108 -10.42 -0.99 5.76
C ASN A 108 -10.00 -1.44 4.36
N LEU A 109 -10.93 -2.04 3.61
CA LEU A 109 -10.74 -2.30 2.19
C LEU A 109 -11.16 -1.09 1.36
N TRP A 110 -10.44 -0.81 0.27
CA TRP A 110 -10.75 0.31 -0.60
C TRP A 110 -12.18 0.24 -1.15
N SER A 111 -12.64 -0.94 -1.58
CA SER A 111 -14.01 -1.14 -2.04
C SER A 111 -15.09 -0.73 -1.02
N GLU A 112 -14.79 -0.83 0.27
CA GLU A 112 -15.73 -0.50 1.35
C GLU A 112 -15.78 1.00 1.62
N VAL A 113 -14.65 1.71 1.53
CA VAL A 113 -14.52 3.12 1.95
C VAL A 113 -14.33 4.12 0.80
N SER A 114 -14.24 3.66 -0.45
CA SER A 114 -13.99 4.53 -1.62
C SER A 114 -14.98 5.69 -1.76
N HIS A 115 -16.23 5.48 -1.35
CA HIS A 115 -17.30 6.48 -1.35
C HIS A 115 -17.07 7.65 -0.38
N GLU A 116 -16.20 7.47 0.62
CA GLU A 116 -15.84 8.51 1.59
C GLU A 116 -14.87 9.56 1.01
N PHE A 117 -14.29 9.28 -0.16
CA PHE A 117 -13.26 10.12 -0.81
C PHE A 117 -13.82 10.93 -2.00
N GLY A 118 -15.13 11.14 -2.02
CA GLY A 118 -15.86 11.82 -3.10
C GLY A 118 -16.22 10.91 -4.27
N ASP A 119 -16.95 11.44 -5.24
CA ASP A 119 -17.28 10.76 -6.49
C ASP A 119 -16.11 10.85 -7.49
#